data_AF-A0A7I6GXT7-F1
#
_entry.id   AF-A0A7I6GXT7-F1
#
_cell.length_a   1.000
_cell.length_b   1.000
_cell.length_c   1.000
_cell.angle_alpha   90.00
_cell.angle_beta   90.00
_cell.angle_gamma   90.00
#
_symmetry.space_group_name_H-M   'P 1'
#
loop_
_entity.id
_entity.type
_entity.pdbx_description
1 polymer ?
#
loop_
_entity_poly.entity_id
_entity_poly.type
_entity_poly.pdbx_seq_one_letter_code
_entity_poly.pdbx_strand_id
1 'polypeptide(L)'
;MNNLAYRTYNIESIKNEFLNIGFSEEAIDFVFLYNDNYNFEYLKEKIIDVEKNLQKDISNLDVKIDNVEKNLNTKIDSVNTKIDFVEKNLQKDISILDTKIDNVEKNLNTQIDNVSS
;
A
#
# COMPACT_ATOMS: atom_id res chain seq x y z
N MET A 1 -57.25 -22.37 14.71
CA MET A 1 -56.07 -21.51 14.93
C MET A 1 -55.52 -21.15 13.55
N ASN A 2 -55.68 -19.90 13.13
CA ASN A 2 -55.23 -19.48 11.80
C ASN A 2 -53.70 -19.38 11.81
N ASN A 3 -53.08 -20.06 10.84
CA ASN A 3 -51.65 -20.05 10.61
C ASN A 3 -51.24 -18.65 10.11
N LEU A 4 -50.68 -17.81 10.98
CA LEU A 4 -50.00 -16.58 10.54
C LEU A 4 -48.65 -16.99 9.95
N ALA A 5 -48.63 -17.25 8.65
CA ALA A 5 -47.39 -17.23 7.89
C ALA A 5 -46.83 -15.81 7.97
N TYR A 6 -45.78 -15.61 8.78
CA TYR A 6 -45.04 -14.35 8.81
C TYR A 6 -44.40 -14.15 7.43
N ARG A 7 -45.02 -13.29 6.62
CA ARG A 7 -44.38 -12.78 5.41
C ARG A 7 -43.31 -11.79 5.84
N THR A 8 -42.07 -12.07 5.49
CA THR A 8 -40.98 -11.09 5.62
C THR A 8 -41.17 -10.04 4.53
N TYR A 9 -41.83 -8.94 4.87
CA TYR A 9 -41.90 -7.77 4.00
C TYR A 9 -40.70 -6.88 4.26
N ASN A 10 -39.91 -6.56 3.23
CA ASN A 10 -38.93 -5.49 3.35
C ASN A 10 -39.64 -4.14 3.42
N ILE A 11 -38.98 -3.12 3.98
CA ILE A 11 -39.52 -1.76 4.10
C ILE A 11 -40.11 -1.25 2.80
N GLU A 12 -39.43 -1.50 1.69
CA GLU A 12 -39.85 -1.05 0.36
C GLU A 12 -41.21 -1.67 -0.04
N SER A 13 -41.42 -2.95 0.24
CA SER A 13 -42.71 -3.62 0.00
C SER A 13 -43.81 -3.03 0.86
N ILE A 14 -43.51 -2.71 2.12
CA ILE A 14 -44.49 -2.09 3.05
C ILE A 14 -44.83 -0.66 2.60
N LYS A 15 -43.84 0.13 2.18
CA LYS A 15 -44.06 1.47 1.60
C LYS A 15 -44.98 1.39 0.38
N ASN A 16 -44.69 0.48 -0.54
CA ASN A 16 -45.50 0.27 -1.74
C ASN A 16 -46.93 -0.20 -1.40
N GLU A 17 -47.11 -1.02 -0.36
CA GLU A 17 -48.45 -1.42 0.11
C GLU A 17 -49.22 -0.23 0.67
N PHE A 18 -48.60 0.63 1.48
CA PHE A 18 -49.23 1.84 2.00
C PHE A 18 -49.61 2.85 0.91
N LEU A 19 -48.76 3.01 -0.11
CA LEU A 19 -49.10 3.80 -1.30
C LEU A 19 -50.32 3.21 -2.03
N ASN A 20 -50.34 1.89 -2.23
CA ASN A 20 -51.42 1.20 -2.94
C ASN A 20 -52.78 1.29 -2.23
N ILE A 21 -52.80 1.37 -0.89
CA ILE A 21 -54.04 1.55 -0.11
C ILE A 21 -54.39 3.03 0.12
N GLY A 22 -53.63 3.97 -0.44
CA GLY A 22 -53.98 5.39 -0.53
C GLY A 22 -53.39 6.30 0.56
N PHE A 23 -52.36 5.88 1.30
CA PHE A 23 -51.61 6.80 2.15
C PHE A 23 -50.75 7.74 1.30
N SER A 24 -50.60 8.99 1.75
CA SER A 24 -49.66 9.94 1.12
C SER A 24 -48.22 9.60 1.49
N GLU A 25 -47.26 9.99 0.63
CA GLU A 25 -45.83 9.80 0.89
C GLU A 25 -45.41 10.42 2.24
N GLU A 26 -45.96 11.59 2.60
CA GLU A 26 -45.63 12.27 3.85
C GLU A 26 -46.13 11.51 5.08
N ALA A 27 -47.31 10.89 5.00
CA ALA A 27 -47.86 10.07 6.10
C ALA A 27 -47.06 8.77 6.27
N ILE A 28 -46.63 8.16 5.17
CA ILE A 28 -45.75 7.00 5.16
C ILE A 28 -44.40 7.38 5.77
N ASP A 29 -43.76 8.44 5.28
CA ASP A 29 -42.47 8.89 5.78
C ASP A 29 -42.52 9.24 7.27
N PHE A 30 -43.61 9.86 7.76
CA PHE A 30 -43.80 10.09 9.19
C PHE A 30 -43.82 8.77 9.99
N VAL A 31 -44.62 7.79 9.56
CA VAL A 31 -44.72 6.48 10.25
C VAL A 31 -43.39 5.74 10.24
N PHE A 32 -42.68 5.77 9.12
CA PHE A 32 -41.39 5.09 8.97
C PHE A 32 -40.27 5.82 9.72
N LEU A 33 -40.29 7.15 9.80
CA LEU A 33 -39.28 7.94 10.54
C LEU A 33 -39.24 7.59 12.04
N TYR A 34 -40.41 7.32 12.64
CA TYR A 34 -40.52 6.90 14.04
C TYR A 34 -40.53 5.37 14.23
N ASN A 35 -40.38 4.61 13.14
CA ASN A 35 -40.27 3.16 13.21
C ASN A 35 -38.80 2.76 13.44
N ASP A 36 -38.50 2.19 14.61
CA ASP A 36 -37.15 1.76 14.96
C ASP A 36 -36.56 0.74 13.95
N ASN A 37 -37.40 -0.11 13.32
CA ASN A 37 -36.94 -1.06 12.30
C ASN A 37 -36.53 -0.33 11.01
N TYR A 38 -37.19 0.77 10.64
CA TYR A 38 -36.78 1.58 9.49
C TYR A 38 -35.44 2.27 9.71
N ASN A 39 -35.26 2.86 10.90
CA ASN A 39 -34.00 3.48 11.28
C ASN A 39 -32.85 2.46 11.30
N PHE A 40 -33.10 1.23 11.73
CA PHE A 40 -32.11 0.15 11.70
C PHE A 40 -31.71 -0.25 10.28
N GLU A 41 -32.67 -0.50 9.37
CA GLU A 41 -32.35 -0.85 7.98
C GLU A 41 -31.63 0.31 7.27
N TYR A 42 -32.07 1.56 7.47
CA TYR A 42 -31.40 2.73 6.90
C TYR A 42 -29.95 2.86 7.41
N LEU A 43 -29.73 2.73 8.73
CA LEU A 43 -28.40 2.79 9.32
C LEU A 43 -27.52 1.63 8.83
N LYS A 44 -28.08 0.44 8.68
CA LYS A 44 -27.38 -0.74 8.14
C LYS A 44 -26.86 -0.47 6.73
N GLU A 45 -27.67 0.09 5.84
CA GLU A 45 -27.22 0.46 4.49
C GLU A 45 -26.10 1.50 4.53
N LYS A 46 -26.22 2.52 5.39
CA LYS A 46 -25.15 3.51 5.57
C LYS A 46 -23.85 2.90 6.08
N ILE A 47 -23.92 1.93 7.01
CA ILE A 47 -22.75 1.22 7.51
C ILE A 47 -22.10 0.39 6.40
N ILE A 48 -22.89 -0.30 5.57
CA ILE A 48 -22.39 -1.06 4.42
C ILE A 48 -21.66 -0.14 3.44
N ASP A 49 -22.20 1.04 3.14
CA ASP A 49 -21.56 2.01 2.26
C ASP A 49 -20.25 2.56 2.84
N VAL A 50 -20.23 2.85 4.15
CA VAL A 50 -19.00 3.24 4.85
C VAL A 50 -17.96 2.12 4.80
N GLU A 51 -18.37 0.88 5.06
CA GLU A 51 -17.50 -0.29 4.99
C GLU A 51 -16.89 -0.48 3.60
N LYS A 52 -17.70 -0.39 2.53
CA LYS A 52 -17.23 -0.46 1.14
C LYS A 52 -16.19 0.62 0.83
N ASN A 53 -16.44 1.85 1.28
CA ASN A 53 -15.50 2.96 1.06
C ASN A 53 -14.18 2.73 1.82
N LEU A 54 -14.25 2.27 3.07
CA LEU A 54 -13.08 1.93 3.86
C LEU A 54 -12.28 0.77 3.24
N GLN A 55 -12.94 -0.28 2.75
CA GLN A 55 -12.28 -1.38 2.04
C GLN A 55 -11.55 -0.86 0.80
N LYS A 56 -12.17 0.02 0.01
CA LYS A 56 -11.56 0.65 -1.15
C LYS A 56 -10.34 1.50 -0.77
N ASP A 57 -10.43 2.28 0.30
CA ASP A 57 -9.33 3.10 0.78
C ASP A 57 -8.16 2.25 1.29
N ILE A 58 -8.43 1.15 1.99
CA ILE A 58 -7.42 0.17 2.42
C ILE A 58 -6.73 -0.45 1.21
N SER A 59 -7.48 -0.94 0.22
CA SER A 59 -6.89 -1.50 -1.01
C SER A 59 -6.03 -0.48 -1.77
N ASN A 60 -6.45 0.80 -1.80
CA ASN A 60 -5.64 1.86 -2.40
C ASN A 60 -4.36 2.15 -1.62
N LEU A 61 -4.40 2.05 -0.28
CA LEU A 61 -3.22 2.19 0.57
C LEU A 61 -2.26 1.01 0.37
N ASP A 62 -2.75 -0.23 0.29
CA ASP A 62 -1.92 -1.41 0.01
C ASP A 62 -1.15 -1.24 -1.31
N VAL A 63 -1.84 -0.82 -2.38
CA VAL A 63 -1.20 -0.55 -3.68
C VAL A 63 -0.14 0.56 -3.58
N LYS A 64 -0.39 1.61 -2.79
CA LYS A 64 0.59 2.68 -2.56
C LYS A 64 1.81 2.18 -1.80
N ILE A 65 1.61 1.35 -0.77
CA ILE A 65 2.69 0.75 0.02
C ILE A 65 3.54 -0.16 -0.85
N ASP A 66 2.93 -1.05 -1.65
CA ASP A 66 3.63 -1.92 -2.59
C ASP A 66 4.49 -1.13 -3.58
N ASN A 67 3.97 -0.02 -4.10
CA ASN A 67 4.70 0.85 -5.00
C ASN A 67 5.88 1.56 -4.31
N VAL A 68 5.70 2.01 -3.07
CA VAL A 68 6.79 2.59 -2.27
C VAL A 68 7.88 1.54 -2.01
N GLU A 69 7.51 0.32 -1.62
CA GLU A 69 8.46 -0.77 -1.38
C GLU A 69 9.28 -1.10 -2.63
N LYS A 70 8.63 -1.31 -3.79
CA LYS A 70 9.31 -1.57 -5.07
C LYS A 70 10.28 -0.46 -5.46
N ASN A 71 9.87 0.80 -5.26
CA ASN A 71 10.71 1.96 -5.56
C ASN A 71 11.93 2.05 -4.62
N LEU A 72 11.75 1.74 -3.34
CA LEU A 72 12.85 1.69 -2.37
C LEU A 72 13.83 0.57 -2.69
N ASN A 73 13.35 -0.63 -3.00
CA ASN A 73 14.19 -1.76 -3.41
C ASN A 73 15.02 -1.40 -4.66
N THR A 74 14.39 -0.81 -5.68
CA THR A 74 15.11 -0.36 -6.89
C THR A 74 16.20 0.68 -6.58
N LYS A 75 15.93 1.61 -5.65
CA LYS A 75 16.91 2.62 -5.22
C LYS A 75 18.07 1.97 -4.45
N ILE A 76 17.78 1.01 -3.58
CA ILE A 76 18.79 0.26 -2.82
C ILE A 76 19.69 -0.52 -3.78
N ASP A 77 19.12 -1.24 -4.75
CA ASP A 77 19.89 -2.00 -5.76
C ASP A 77 20.79 -1.07 -6.59
N SER A 78 20.30 0.11 -6.95
CA SER A 78 21.10 1.12 -7.65
C SER A 78 22.27 1.64 -6.80
N VAL A 79 22.04 1.87 -5.49
CA VAL A 79 23.09 2.28 -4.55
C VAL A 79 24.13 1.16 -4.38
N ASN A 80 23.71 -0.09 -4.20
CA ASN A 80 24.60 -1.24 -4.11
C ASN A 80 25.48 -1.37 -5.35
N THR A 81 24.88 -1.26 -6.54
CA THR A 81 25.64 -1.29 -7.81
C THR A 81 26.70 -0.18 -7.88
N LYS A 82 26.38 1.04 -7.39
CA LYS A 82 27.34 2.15 -7.35
C LYS A 82 28.46 1.88 -6.35
N ILE A 83 28.14 1.31 -5.19
CA ILE A 83 29.13 0.93 -4.18
C ILE A 83 30.09 -0.12 -4.76
N ASP A 84 29.57 -1.18 -5.38
CA ASP A 84 30.39 -2.22 -6.02
C ASP A 84 31.32 -1.66 -7.09
N PHE A 85 30.83 -0.68 -7.88
CA PHE A 85 31.64 -0.02 -8.90
C PHE A 85 32.77 0.82 -8.28
N VAL A 86 32.47 1.59 -7.23
CA VAL A 86 33.47 2.37 -6.50
C VAL A 86 34.51 1.44 -5.87
N GLU A 87 34.08 0.36 -5.22
CA GLU A 87 34.97 -0.63 -4.59
C GLU A 87 35.94 -1.25 -5.61
N LYS A 88 35.43 -1.70 -6.77
CA LYS A 88 36.27 -2.26 -7.85
C LYS A 88 37.29 -1.26 -8.38
N ASN A 89 36.91 0.00 -8.53
CA ASN A 89 37.84 1.03 -8.99
C ASN A 89 38.93 1.32 -7.94
N LEU A 90 38.55 1.42 -6.66
CA LEU A 90 39.51 1.61 -5.58
C LEU A 90 40.48 0.43 -5.46
N GLN A 91 40.00 -0.81 -5.56
CA GLN A 91 40.85 -2.00 -5.57
C GLN A 91 41.87 -1.95 -6.72
N LYS A 92 41.43 -1.55 -7.92
CA LYS A 92 42.30 -1.38 -9.08
C LYS A 92 43.34 -0.29 -8.86
N ASP A 93 42.94 0.86 -8.34
CA ASP A 93 43.85 1.98 -8.06
C ASP A 93 44.90 1.58 -7.01
N ILE A 94 44.51 0.86 -5.97
CA ILE A 94 45.42 0.30 -4.96
C ILE A 94 46.42 -0.66 -5.62
N SER A 95 45.97 -1.62 -6.43
CA SER A 95 46.88 -2.55 -7.13
C SER A 95 47.88 -1.85 -8.05
N ILE A 96 47.45 -0.76 -8.71
CA ILE A 96 48.34 0.06 -9.54
C ILE A 96 49.37 0.79 -8.68
N LEU A 97 48.98 1.30 -7.52
CA LEU A 97 49.89 1.95 -6.56
C LEU A 97 50.89 0.95 -6.00
N ASP A 98 50.46 -0.23 -5.57
CA ASP A 98 51.34 -1.31 -5.09
C ASP A 98 52.41 -1.64 -6.14
N THR A 99 52.00 -1.85 -7.39
CA THR A 99 52.93 -2.10 -8.51
C THR A 99 53.93 -0.96 -8.71
N LYS A 100 53.50 0.30 -8.56
CA LYS A 100 54.40 1.46 -8.68
C LYS A 100 55.39 1.52 -7.52
N ILE A 101 54.94 1.23 -6.30
CA ILE A 101 55.78 1.19 -5.10
C ILE A 101 56.84 0.11 -5.25
N ASP A 102 56.47 -1.11 -5.65
CA ASP A 102 57.40 -2.23 -5.88
C ASP A 102 58.49 -1.84 -6.90
N ASN A 103 58.10 -1.17 -7.98
CA ASN A 103 59.04 -0.70 -9.01
C ASN A 103 60.00 0.37 -8.48
N VAL A 104 59.51 1.31 -7.67
CA VAL A 104 60.35 2.34 -7.04
C VAL A 104 61.33 1.69 -6.06
N GLU A 105 60.88 0.76 -5.22
CA GLU A 105 61.73 0.02 -4.28
C GLU A 105 62.84 -0.72 -5.01
N LYS A 106 62.51 -1.48 -6.06
CA LYS A 106 63.49 -2.20 -6.88
C LYS A 106 64.53 -1.26 -7.51
N ASN A 107 64.10 -0.12 -8.03
CA ASN A 107 65.00 0.87 -8.63
C ASN A 107 65.94 1.48 -7.59
N LEU A 108 65.43 1.82 -6.41
CA LEU A 108 66.24 2.35 -5.30
C LEU A 108 67.27 1.33 -4.82
N ASN A 109 66.87 0.07 -4.62
CA ASN A 109 67.81 -1.00 -4.25
C ASN A 109 68.92 -1.14 -5.29
N THR A 110 68.58 -1.15 -6.57
CA THR A 110 69.57 -1.20 -7.67
C THR A 110 70.54 0.00 -7.62
N GLN A 111 70.05 1.21 -7.34
CA GLN A 111 70.90 2.39 -7.22
C GLN A 111 71.83 2.32 -6.00
N ILE A 112 71.33 1.84 -4.87
CA ILE A 112 72.13 1.65 -3.64
C ILE A 112 73.25 0.63 -3.87
N ASP A 113 72.94 -0.49 -4.51
CA ASP A 113 73.92 -1.53 -4.84
C ASP A 113 75.04 -0.98 -5.73
N ASN A 114 74.70 -0.16 -6.74
CA ASN A 114 75.66 0.47 -7.64
C ASN A 114 76.58 1.48 -6.94
N VAL A 115 76.12 2.18 -5.89
CA VAL A 115 76.94 3.13 -5.12
C VAL A 115 77.82 2.41 -4.09
N SER A 116 77.39 1.24 -3.64
CA SER A 116 78.10 0.43 -2.63
C SER A 116 79.16 -0.51 -3.23
N SER A 117 79.24 -0.59 -4.56
CA SER A 117 80.19 -1.40 -5.33
C SER A 117 81.42 -0.59 -5.76
#